data_AF-A0A1P8KP08-F1
#
_entry.id   AF-A0A1P8KP08-F1
#
_cell.length_a   1.000
_cell.length_b   1.000
_cell.length_c   1.000
_cell.angle_alpha   90.00
_cell.angle_beta   90.00
_cell.angle_gamma   90.00
#
_symmetry.space_group_name_H-M   'P 1'
#
loop_
_entity.id
_entity.type
_entity.pdbx_description
1 polymer ?
#
loop_
_entity_poly.entity_id
_entity_poly.type
_entity_poly.pdbx_seq_one_letter_code
_entity_poly.pdbx_strand_id
1 'polypeptide(L)'
;MKLIYTLLLTTLIFTGCSQSNLNQTTKSSNVSTCKALTDEKEKFNCHLEKAEDGNITSQSWVAYYYNVGKIVPKNKEKADFWFTKAAMQNDKYSQRELGLNYLEKKDYKNSFLWLEKAAKQDDKIALRELGYFYDRAYGVKKDYKKAFNLFERAAFQDDVFAQNEIGYYYEQGWGVEKDYKKAMHWYRKTASKNNTYGLEKVGYLYAKGYGVAKDYKESYKWFKKSALKGSKYAMSWLGYQFEMGYGVERNYEKAKTFYEKSGSDYSKSRLELMRKKRLIK
;
A
#
# COMPACT_ATOMS: atom_id res chain seq x y z
N MET A 1 -31.08 -69.75 -16.67
CA MET A 1 -31.44 -68.44 -17.24
C MET A 1 -30.13 -67.67 -17.46
N LYS A 2 -29.74 -67.57 -18.74
CA LYS A 2 -28.72 -66.72 -19.41
C LYS A 2 -27.51 -66.17 -18.62
N LEU A 3 -26.30 -66.03 -19.18
CA LEU A 3 -25.52 -66.69 -20.23
C LEU A 3 -24.18 -65.92 -20.19
N ILE A 4 -23.06 -66.62 -20.05
CA ILE A 4 -21.71 -66.09 -20.21
C ILE A 4 -21.53 -65.68 -21.67
N TYR A 5 -20.97 -64.50 -21.96
CA TYR A 5 -20.43 -64.18 -23.29
C TYR A 5 -19.05 -63.55 -23.22
N THR A 6 -18.24 -64.09 -24.11
CA THR A 6 -16.80 -64.02 -24.34
C THR A 6 -16.37 -62.79 -25.14
N LEU A 7 -15.07 -62.49 -25.05
CA LEU A 7 -14.32 -61.53 -25.87
C LEU A 7 -14.62 -61.61 -27.37
N LEU A 8 -14.61 -60.46 -28.05
CA LEU A 8 -14.16 -60.35 -29.44
C LEU A 8 -13.42 -59.03 -29.67
N LEU A 9 -12.13 -59.19 -29.93
CA LEU A 9 -11.21 -58.24 -30.55
C LEU A 9 -11.82 -57.66 -31.82
N THR A 10 -11.78 -56.34 -31.99
CA THR A 10 -11.77 -55.71 -33.31
C THR A 10 -10.51 -54.89 -33.47
N THR A 11 -9.60 -55.45 -34.27
CA THR A 11 -8.44 -54.79 -34.84
C THR A 11 -8.89 -53.69 -35.81
N LEU A 12 -8.58 -52.44 -35.50
CA LEU A 12 -8.56 -51.36 -36.48
C LEU A 12 -7.12 -51.15 -36.94
N ILE A 13 -6.81 -51.75 -38.08
CA ILE A 13 -5.62 -51.47 -38.87
C ILE A 13 -5.86 -50.10 -39.52
N PHE A 14 -5.12 -49.08 -39.10
CA PHE A 14 -4.85 -47.91 -39.94
C PHE A 14 -3.37 -47.94 -40.31
N THR A 15 -3.11 -48.46 -41.51
CA THR A 15 -1.86 -48.26 -42.23
C THR A 15 -1.77 -46.81 -42.68
N GLY A 16 -0.71 -46.13 -42.26
CA GLY A 16 0.07 -45.21 -43.08
C GLY A 16 -0.61 -43.92 -43.56
N CYS A 17 -0.28 -42.81 -42.89
CA CYS A 17 0.19 -41.64 -43.62
C CYS A 17 1.38 -41.02 -42.86
N SER A 18 2.36 -40.65 -43.65
CA SER A 18 3.75 -40.35 -43.33
C SER A 18 3.94 -39.07 -42.50
N GLN A 19 5.07 -39.08 -41.80
CA GLN A 19 5.75 -37.95 -41.16
C GLN A 19 5.43 -36.57 -41.77
N SER A 20 4.93 -35.68 -40.92
CA SER A 20 5.42 -34.31 -40.90
C SER A 20 5.86 -33.98 -39.48
N ASN A 21 7.13 -33.57 -39.39
CA ASN A 21 7.77 -33.08 -38.18
C ASN A 21 6.96 -31.93 -37.58
N LEU A 22 6.11 -32.24 -36.59
CA LEU A 22 5.80 -31.26 -35.57
C LEU A 22 6.87 -31.41 -34.52
N ASN A 23 7.89 -30.56 -34.65
CA ASN A 23 8.78 -30.17 -33.59
C ASN A 23 7.97 -30.06 -32.29
N GLN A 24 8.06 -31.06 -31.43
CA GLN A 24 8.00 -30.86 -30.00
C GLN A 24 9.27 -30.08 -29.64
N THR A 25 9.32 -28.81 -30.07
CA THR A 25 10.05 -27.81 -29.32
C THR A 25 9.39 -27.83 -27.96
N THR A 26 10.15 -28.31 -26.98
CA THR A 26 9.88 -28.11 -25.57
C THR A 26 9.41 -26.68 -25.37
N LYS A 27 8.08 -26.48 -25.32
CA LYS A 27 7.45 -25.21 -24.92
C LYS A 27 8.04 -24.92 -23.56
N SER A 28 9.00 -24.01 -23.53
CA SER A 28 9.73 -23.67 -22.33
C SER A 28 8.71 -23.13 -21.33
N SER A 29 8.29 -23.97 -20.40
CA SER A 29 7.46 -23.62 -19.24
C SER A 29 8.16 -22.59 -18.34
N ASN A 30 9.41 -22.25 -18.65
CA ASN A 30 10.23 -21.38 -17.85
C ASN A 30 9.90 -19.90 -18.09
N VAL A 31 9.10 -19.32 -17.20
CA VAL A 31 8.74 -17.89 -17.20
C VAL A 31 9.97 -16.98 -17.13
N SER A 32 11.13 -17.48 -16.65
CA SER A 32 12.37 -16.70 -16.60
C SER A 32 12.83 -16.23 -17.97
N THR A 33 12.50 -16.98 -19.04
CA THR A 33 12.88 -16.60 -20.41
C THR A 33 12.15 -15.34 -20.86
N CYS A 34 10.90 -15.13 -20.46
CA CYS A 34 10.17 -13.90 -20.79
C CYS A 34 10.78 -12.70 -20.05
N LYS A 35 11.18 -12.87 -18.80
CA LYS A 35 11.78 -11.79 -17.99
C LYS A 35 13.12 -11.31 -18.53
N ALA A 36 13.87 -12.20 -19.18
CA ALA A 36 15.18 -11.90 -19.76
C ALA A 36 15.11 -11.07 -21.04
N LEU A 37 13.93 -10.93 -21.66
CA LEU A 37 13.76 -10.15 -22.88
C LEU A 37 13.98 -8.66 -22.61
N THR A 38 14.74 -8.00 -23.48
CA THR A 38 15.02 -6.55 -23.39
C THR A 38 13.92 -5.72 -24.04
N ASP A 39 13.30 -6.24 -25.10
CA ASP A 39 12.15 -5.59 -25.72
C ASP A 39 10.89 -5.82 -24.87
N GLU A 40 10.26 -4.71 -24.47
CA GLU A 40 9.11 -4.73 -23.57
C GLU A 40 7.85 -5.29 -24.24
N LYS A 41 7.71 -5.17 -25.57
CA LYS A 41 6.57 -5.70 -26.31
C LYS A 41 6.72 -7.21 -26.55
N GLU A 42 7.91 -7.69 -26.87
CA GLU A 42 8.22 -9.12 -26.92
C GLU A 42 8.04 -9.77 -25.54
N LYS A 43 8.48 -9.10 -24.47
CA LYS A 43 8.25 -9.53 -23.09
C LYS A 43 6.76 -9.68 -22.78
N PHE A 44 5.96 -8.69 -23.15
CA PHE A 44 4.50 -8.78 -23.01
C PHE A 44 3.93 -9.98 -23.78
N ASN A 45 4.30 -10.14 -25.05
CA ASN A 45 3.79 -11.22 -25.90
C ASN A 45 4.19 -12.60 -25.37
N CYS A 46 5.43 -12.77 -24.89
CA CYS A 46 5.90 -14.00 -24.26
C CYS A 46 5.09 -14.34 -23.00
N HIS A 47 4.80 -13.34 -22.16
CA HIS A 47 3.91 -13.53 -21.02
C HIS A 47 2.47 -13.84 -21.46
N LEU A 48 1.96 -13.21 -22.52
CA LEU A 48 0.62 -13.47 -23.02
C LEU A 48 0.44 -14.93 -23.46
N GLU A 49 1.36 -15.45 -24.29
CA GLU A 49 1.33 -16.85 -24.73
C GLU A 49 1.33 -17.82 -23.54
N LYS A 50 2.23 -17.60 -22.57
CA LYS A 50 2.31 -18.47 -21.39
C LYS A 50 1.09 -18.31 -20.47
N ALA A 51 0.50 -17.13 -20.40
CA ALA A 51 -0.70 -16.88 -19.61
C ALA A 51 -1.92 -17.62 -20.19
N GLU A 52 -2.02 -17.66 -21.53
CA GLU A 52 -3.02 -18.43 -22.29
C GLU A 52 -2.84 -19.94 -22.07
N ASP A 53 -1.60 -20.42 -21.97
CA ASP A 53 -1.25 -21.80 -21.56
C ASP A 53 -1.52 -22.08 -20.06
N GLY A 54 -2.04 -21.12 -19.29
CA GLY A 54 -2.43 -21.29 -17.90
C GLY A 54 -1.35 -20.94 -16.87
N ASN A 55 -0.19 -20.43 -17.28
CA ASN A 55 0.88 -20.08 -16.35
C ASN A 55 0.48 -18.91 -15.44
N ILE A 56 0.35 -19.19 -14.13
CA ILE A 56 -0.11 -18.23 -13.11
C ILE A 56 0.73 -16.96 -13.08
N THR A 57 2.06 -17.08 -13.07
CA THR A 57 2.95 -15.90 -13.00
C THR A 57 2.78 -15.01 -14.23
N SER A 58 2.67 -15.62 -15.41
CA SER A 58 2.43 -14.89 -16.65
C SER A 58 1.05 -14.23 -16.68
N GLN A 59 0.00 -14.88 -16.16
CA GLN A 59 -1.32 -14.25 -16.00
C GLN A 59 -1.21 -12.98 -15.14
N SER A 60 -0.50 -13.02 -14.01
CA SER A 60 -0.27 -11.84 -13.16
C SER A 60 0.51 -10.73 -13.89
N TRP A 61 1.51 -11.07 -14.72
CA TRP A 61 2.26 -10.09 -15.51
C TRP A 61 1.41 -9.43 -16.59
N VAL A 62 0.65 -10.22 -17.36
CA VAL A 62 -0.25 -9.68 -18.39
C VAL A 62 -1.29 -8.76 -17.75
N ALA A 63 -1.85 -9.16 -16.61
CA ALA A 63 -2.78 -8.33 -15.85
C ALA A 63 -2.13 -7.00 -15.41
N TYR A 64 -0.92 -7.07 -14.86
CA TYR A 64 -0.15 -5.89 -14.46
C TYR A 64 0.09 -4.93 -15.63
N TYR A 65 0.47 -5.45 -16.80
CA TYR A 65 0.73 -4.62 -17.98
C TYR A 65 -0.53 -3.87 -18.45
N TYR A 66 -1.69 -4.54 -18.47
CA TYR A 66 -2.96 -3.89 -18.74
C TYR A 66 -3.39 -2.91 -17.63
N ASN A 67 -3.06 -3.16 -16.36
CA ASN A 67 -3.44 -2.30 -15.25
C ASN A 67 -2.66 -0.97 -15.26
N VAL A 68 -1.35 -1.03 -15.54
CA VAL A 68 -0.45 0.14 -15.56
C VAL A 68 -0.54 0.91 -16.88
N GLY A 69 -0.66 0.21 -18.01
CA GLY A 69 -0.79 0.85 -19.32
C GLY A 69 0.52 1.39 -19.93
N LYS A 70 1.69 0.92 -19.45
CA LYS A 70 3.01 1.43 -19.90
C LYS A 70 3.49 0.80 -21.22
N ILE A 71 3.17 -0.48 -21.46
CA ILE A 71 3.62 -1.25 -22.63
C ILE A 71 2.47 -1.44 -23.63
N VAL A 72 1.29 -1.78 -23.10
CA VAL A 72 0.03 -1.89 -23.84
C VAL A 72 -0.94 -0.83 -23.30
N PRO A 73 -1.94 -0.38 -24.08
CA PRO A 73 -2.93 0.57 -23.57
C PRO A 73 -3.59 0.07 -22.29
N LYS A 74 -3.75 0.97 -21.31
CA LYS A 74 -4.41 0.66 -20.04
C LYS A 74 -5.80 0.08 -20.33
N ASN A 75 -6.09 -1.09 -19.78
CA ASN A 75 -7.39 -1.75 -19.94
C ASN A 75 -7.75 -2.49 -18.64
N LYS A 76 -8.63 -1.87 -17.85
CA LYS A 76 -9.02 -2.40 -16.54
C LYS A 76 -9.78 -3.72 -16.62
N GLU A 77 -10.60 -3.92 -17.65
CA GLU A 77 -11.36 -5.17 -17.83
C GLU A 77 -10.42 -6.35 -18.14
N LYS A 78 -9.46 -6.16 -19.04
CA LYS A 78 -8.44 -7.18 -19.33
C LYS A 78 -7.54 -7.44 -18.13
N ALA A 79 -7.18 -6.39 -17.39
CA ALA A 79 -6.42 -6.55 -16.14
C ALA A 79 -7.19 -7.39 -15.13
N ASP A 80 -8.46 -7.07 -14.87
CA ASP A 80 -9.32 -7.80 -13.94
C ASP A 80 -9.53 -9.25 -14.39
N PHE A 81 -9.70 -9.50 -15.69
CA PHE A 81 -9.80 -10.84 -16.26
C PHE A 81 -8.57 -11.70 -15.93
N TRP A 82 -7.38 -11.19 -16.24
CA TRP A 82 -6.13 -11.95 -16.01
C TRP A 82 -5.78 -12.07 -14.53
N PHE A 83 -6.02 -11.03 -13.71
CA PHE A 83 -5.88 -11.13 -12.27
C PHE A 83 -6.85 -12.17 -11.69
N THR A 84 -8.10 -12.22 -12.17
CA THR A 84 -9.07 -13.23 -11.70
C THR A 84 -8.58 -14.64 -12.00
N LYS A 85 -8.07 -14.90 -13.21
CA LYS A 85 -7.50 -16.21 -13.60
C LYS A 85 -6.36 -16.65 -12.66
N ALA A 86 -5.43 -15.75 -12.35
CA ALA A 86 -4.32 -16.05 -11.45
C ALA A 86 -4.79 -16.15 -9.97
N ALA A 87 -5.66 -15.26 -9.53
CA ALA A 87 -6.18 -15.20 -8.16
C ALA A 87 -7.01 -16.44 -7.78
N MET A 88 -7.78 -16.99 -8.72
CA MET A 88 -8.50 -18.27 -8.56
C MET A 88 -7.56 -19.45 -8.37
N GLN A 89 -6.32 -19.37 -8.88
CA GLN A 89 -5.26 -20.35 -8.66
C GLN A 89 -4.40 -20.03 -7.42
N ASN A 90 -4.96 -19.24 -6.51
CA ASN A 90 -4.38 -18.83 -5.24
C ASN A 90 -3.14 -17.90 -5.33
N ASP A 91 -2.92 -17.22 -6.46
CA ASP A 91 -1.84 -16.23 -6.56
C ASP A 91 -2.08 -15.02 -5.64
N LYS A 92 -1.24 -14.89 -4.60
CA LYS A 92 -1.35 -13.85 -3.58
C LYS A 92 -1.30 -12.43 -4.17
N TYR A 93 -0.42 -12.20 -5.14
CA TYR A 93 -0.27 -10.90 -5.79
C TYR A 93 -1.57 -10.51 -6.50
N SER A 94 -2.11 -11.42 -7.33
CA SER A 94 -3.34 -11.15 -8.08
C SER A 94 -4.57 -11.02 -7.20
N GLN A 95 -4.67 -11.79 -6.10
CA GLN A 95 -5.75 -11.60 -5.12
C GLN A 95 -5.72 -10.19 -4.53
N ARG A 96 -4.53 -9.69 -4.15
CA ARG A 96 -4.38 -8.32 -3.65
C ARG A 96 -4.77 -7.30 -4.72
N GLU A 97 -4.18 -7.37 -5.92
CA GLU A 97 -4.43 -6.37 -6.97
C GLU A 97 -5.91 -6.35 -7.40
N LEU A 98 -6.55 -7.51 -7.51
CA LEU A 98 -7.98 -7.60 -7.80
C LEU A 98 -8.82 -6.97 -6.68
N GLY A 99 -8.46 -7.23 -5.42
CA GLY A 99 -9.08 -6.58 -4.26
C GLY A 99 -8.95 -5.05 -4.27
N LEU A 100 -7.78 -4.52 -4.64
CA LEU A 100 -7.51 -3.09 -4.78
C LEU A 100 -8.28 -2.47 -5.96
N ASN A 101 -8.39 -3.17 -7.09
CA ASN A 101 -9.19 -2.72 -8.23
C ASN A 101 -10.68 -2.61 -7.89
N TYR A 102 -11.24 -3.57 -7.14
CA TYR A 102 -12.61 -3.45 -6.63
C TYR A 102 -12.76 -2.32 -5.61
N LEU A 103 -11.75 -2.07 -4.78
CA LEU A 103 -11.75 -0.96 -3.83
C LEU A 103 -11.80 0.41 -4.55
N GLU A 104 -11.02 0.58 -5.62
CA GLU A 104 -11.04 1.77 -6.48
C GLU A 104 -12.45 2.04 -7.03
N LYS A 105 -13.16 0.97 -7.41
CA LYS A 105 -14.56 1.00 -7.88
C LYS A 105 -15.59 1.14 -6.76
N LYS A 106 -15.17 1.20 -5.49
CA LYS A 106 -16.03 1.17 -4.29
C LYS A 106 -16.93 -0.08 -4.19
N ASP A 107 -16.55 -1.17 -4.85
CA ASP A 107 -17.17 -2.47 -4.66
C ASP A 107 -16.55 -3.14 -3.42
N TYR A 108 -16.98 -2.68 -2.25
CA TYR A 108 -16.45 -3.13 -0.98
C TYR A 108 -16.65 -4.63 -0.75
N LYS A 109 -17.72 -5.23 -1.28
CA LYS A 109 -18.01 -6.65 -1.09
C LYS A 109 -16.96 -7.51 -1.79
N ASN A 110 -16.73 -7.28 -3.09
CA ASN A 110 -15.74 -8.05 -3.84
C ASN A 110 -14.31 -7.70 -3.41
N SER A 111 -14.06 -6.43 -3.07
CA SER A 111 -12.77 -6.00 -2.54
C SER A 111 -12.42 -6.74 -1.25
N PHE A 112 -13.33 -6.76 -0.26
CA PHE A 112 -13.11 -7.45 1.00
C PHE A 112 -12.83 -8.95 0.77
N LEU A 113 -13.61 -9.59 -0.11
CA LEU A 113 -13.45 -11.02 -0.40
C LEU A 113 -12.06 -11.36 -0.94
N TRP A 114 -11.55 -10.59 -1.90
CA TRP A 114 -10.24 -10.84 -2.49
C TRP A 114 -9.08 -10.45 -1.58
N LEU A 115 -9.21 -9.32 -0.86
CA LEU A 115 -8.23 -8.89 0.13
C LEU A 115 -8.14 -9.88 1.30
N GLU A 116 -9.26 -10.47 1.73
CA GLU A 116 -9.26 -11.50 2.78
C GLU A 116 -8.45 -12.73 2.37
N LYS A 117 -8.57 -13.17 1.11
CA LYS A 117 -7.77 -14.28 0.58
C LYS A 117 -6.27 -13.95 0.57
N ALA A 118 -5.89 -12.77 0.10
CA ALA A 118 -4.49 -12.33 0.12
C ALA A 118 -3.94 -12.18 1.56
N ALA A 119 -4.75 -11.66 2.49
CA ALA A 119 -4.38 -11.49 3.89
C ALA A 119 -4.24 -12.82 4.66
N LYS A 120 -5.00 -13.85 4.28
CA LYS A 120 -4.81 -15.23 4.77
C LYS A 120 -3.45 -15.80 4.37
N GLN A 121 -2.86 -15.30 3.29
CA GLN A 121 -1.48 -15.60 2.86
C GLN A 121 -0.45 -14.58 3.40
N ASP A 122 -0.83 -13.83 4.44
CA ASP A 122 -0.04 -12.82 5.12
C ASP A 122 0.48 -11.70 4.20
N ASP A 123 -0.30 -11.32 3.17
CA ASP A 123 0.02 -10.13 2.37
C ASP A 123 -0.17 -8.84 3.19
N LYS A 124 0.93 -8.11 3.47
CA LYS A 124 0.90 -6.89 4.30
C LYS A 124 0.01 -5.77 3.78
N ILE A 125 -0.11 -5.62 2.46
CA ILE A 125 -0.96 -4.57 1.88
C ILE A 125 -2.42 -4.97 2.09
N ALA A 126 -2.78 -6.24 1.81
CA ALA A 126 -4.12 -6.73 2.05
C ALA A 126 -4.51 -6.66 3.53
N LEU A 127 -3.59 -7.00 4.45
CA LEU A 127 -3.79 -6.84 5.89
C LEU A 127 -4.09 -5.38 6.26
N ARG A 128 -3.28 -4.44 5.76
CA ARG A 128 -3.49 -3.01 5.98
C ARG A 128 -4.85 -2.56 5.44
N GLU A 129 -5.21 -2.93 4.22
CA GLU A 129 -6.48 -2.52 3.63
C GLU A 129 -7.67 -3.10 4.42
N LEU A 130 -7.63 -4.38 4.80
CA LEU A 130 -8.68 -4.94 5.68
C LEU A 130 -8.74 -4.23 7.03
N GLY A 131 -7.61 -3.78 7.57
CA GLY A 131 -7.57 -2.90 8.74
C GLY A 131 -8.42 -1.65 8.53
N TYR A 132 -8.28 -0.99 7.37
CA TYR A 132 -9.12 0.15 7.01
C TYR A 132 -10.60 -0.20 6.78
N PHE A 133 -10.92 -1.39 6.29
CA PHE A 133 -12.32 -1.84 6.18
C PHE A 133 -13.00 -1.85 7.55
N TYR A 134 -12.34 -2.40 8.58
CA TYR A 134 -12.87 -2.40 9.94
C TYR A 134 -12.78 -1.03 10.63
N ASP A 135 -11.75 -0.22 10.36
CA ASP A 135 -11.60 1.13 10.92
C ASP A 135 -12.65 2.12 10.39
N ARG A 136 -13.02 2.01 9.10
CA ARG A 136 -13.92 2.97 8.41
C ARG A 136 -15.30 2.42 8.08
N ALA A 137 -15.58 1.17 8.49
CA ALA A 137 -16.83 0.47 8.24
C ALA A 137 -17.18 0.34 6.73
N TYR A 138 -16.18 0.00 5.91
CA TYR A 138 -16.39 -0.23 4.48
C TYR A 138 -17.03 -1.60 4.25
N GLY A 139 -18.35 -1.66 4.10
CA GLY A 139 -19.07 -2.92 3.86
C GLY A 139 -19.02 -3.94 5.00
N VAL A 140 -18.41 -3.60 6.13
CA VAL A 140 -18.34 -4.42 7.36
C VAL A 140 -18.63 -3.56 8.58
N LYS A 141 -19.07 -4.19 9.67
CA LYS A 141 -19.27 -3.48 10.95
C LYS A 141 -17.92 -2.96 11.46
N LYS A 142 -17.92 -1.71 11.93
CA LYS A 142 -16.74 -1.08 12.55
C LYS A 142 -16.22 -1.93 13.71
N ASP A 143 -14.92 -2.20 13.73
CA ASP A 143 -14.26 -2.99 14.78
C ASP A 143 -12.80 -2.56 14.95
N TYR A 144 -12.55 -1.66 15.90
CA TYR A 144 -11.22 -1.14 16.17
C TYR A 144 -10.24 -2.22 16.65
N LYS A 145 -10.71 -3.27 17.35
CA LYS A 145 -9.82 -4.32 17.84
C LYS A 145 -9.30 -5.17 16.67
N LYS A 146 -10.19 -5.53 15.74
CA LYS A 146 -9.79 -6.23 14.51
C LYS A 146 -8.90 -5.36 13.63
N ALA A 147 -9.24 -4.08 13.46
CA ALA A 147 -8.42 -3.15 12.71
C ALA A 147 -6.99 -3.06 13.29
N PHE A 148 -6.87 -2.87 14.61
CA PHE A 148 -5.59 -2.86 15.30
C PHE A 148 -4.77 -4.13 15.03
N ASN A 149 -5.36 -5.31 15.23
CA ASN A 149 -4.64 -6.58 15.03
C ASN A 149 -4.15 -6.76 13.58
N LEU A 150 -4.93 -6.29 12.59
CA LEU A 150 -4.56 -6.34 11.18
C LEU A 150 -3.43 -5.36 10.84
N PHE A 151 -3.53 -4.12 11.33
CA PHE A 151 -2.45 -3.13 11.18
C PHE A 151 -1.17 -3.60 11.88
N GLU A 152 -1.26 -4.25 13.04
CA GLU A 152 -0.11 -4.72 13.80
C GLU A 152 0.66 -5.79 13.01
N ARG A 153 -0.06 -6.77 12.45
CA ARG A 153 0.53 -7.78 11.57
C ARG A 153 1.22 -7.16 10.35
N ALA A 154 0.58 -6.21 9.67
CA ALA A 154 1.18 -5.50 8.54
C ALA A 154 2.41 -4.67 8.96
N ALA A 155 2.37 -4.02 10.12
CA ALA A 155 3.45 -3.21 10.66
C ALA A 155 4.70 -4.03 11.03
N PHE A 156 4.51 -5.27 11.48
CA PHE A 156 5.60 -6.23 11.71
C PHE A 156 6.27 -6.70 10.41
N GLN A 157 5.55 -6.68 9.28
CA GLN A 157 6.11 -6.86 7.93
C GLN A 157 6.67 -5.57 7.31
N ASP A 158 6.96 -4.59 8.16
CA ASP A 158 7.58 -3.33 7.83
C ASP A 158 6.76 -2.39 6.93
N ASP A 159 5.44 -2.58 6.85
CA ASP A 159 4.54 -1.64 6.17
C ASP A 159 4.48 -0.29 6.92
N VAL A 160 4.96 0.77 6.27
CA VAL A 160 5.09 2.10 6.88
C VAL A 160 3.73 2.74 7.19
N PHE A 161 2.72 2.48 6.37
CA PHE A 161 1.38 3.02 6.60
C PHE A 161 0.74 2.34 7.81
N ALA A 162 0.83 1.02 7.91
CA ALA A 162 0.37 0.28 9.08
C ALA A 162 1.12 0.66 10.36
N GLN A 163 2.44 0.92 10.29
CA GLN A 163 3.21 1.44 11.43
C GLN A 163 2.69 2.80 11.90
N ASN A 164 2.30 3.69 10.98
CA ASN A 164 1.67 4.96 11.32
C ASN A 164 0.29 4.76 11.98
N GLU A 165 -0.53 3.84 11.45
CA GLU A 165 -1.84 3.51 12.04
C GLU A 165 -1.71 2.95 13.45
N ILE A 166 -0.77 2.04 13.71
CA ILE A 166 -0.55 1.51 15.06
C ILE A 166 -0.09 2.60 16.02
N GLY A 167 0.81 3.48 15.60
CA GLY A 167 1.18 4.65 16.40
C GLY A 167 -0.03 5.51 16.74
N TYR A 168 -0.93 5.72 15.78
CA TYR A 168 -2.17 6.48 15.97
C TYR A 168 -3.17 5.78 16.89
N TYR A 169 -3.33 4.47 16.77
CA TYR A 169 -4.21 3.68 17.63
C TYR A 169 -3.75 3.73 19.09
N TYR A 170 -2.45 3.64 19.36
CA TYR A 170 -1.90 3.86 20.70
C TYR A 170 -2.07 5.31 21.18
N GLU A 171 -1.97 6.30 20.29
CA GLU A 171 -2.22 7.71 20.61
C GLU A 171 -3.67 7.97 21.03
N GLN A 172 -4.63 7.32 20.36
CA GLN A 172 -6.06 7.52 20.62
C GLN A 172 -6.66 6.55 21.65
N GLY A 173 -6.07 5.36 21.82
CA GLY A 173 -6.66 4.29 22.62
C GLY A 173 -7.82 3.56 21.94
N TRP A 174 -7.79 3.41 20.61
CA TRP A 174 -8.85 2.72 19.86
C TRP A 174 -8.55 1.23 19.76
N GLY A 175 -9.42 0.38 20.32
CA GLY A 175 -9.21 -1.09 20.32
C GLY A 175 -7.98 -1.56 21.12
N VAL A 176 -7.24 -0.64 21.73
CA VAL A 176 -6.05 -0.87 22.55
C VAL A 176 -6.00 0.19 23.65
N GLU A 177 -5.33 -0.09 24.76
CA GLU A 177 -5.08 0.91 25.78
C GLU A 177 -4.23 2.07 25.22
N LYS A 178 -4.62 3.29 25.57
CA LYS A 178 -3.91 4.50 25.16
C LYS A 178 -2.52 4.53 25.78
N ASP A 179 -1.49 4.61 24.95
CA ASP A 179 -0.09 4.59 25.38
C ASP A 179 0.78 5.44 24.46
N TYR A 180 1.10 6.66 24.91
CA TYR A 180 1.94 7.57 24.15
C TYR A 180 3.39 7.11 24.00
N LYS A 181 3.91 6.25 24.90
CA LYS A 181 5.27 5.71 24.77
C LYS A 181 5.32 4.70 23.63
N LYS A 182 4.31 3.83 23.51
CA LYS A 182 4.16 2.93 22.35
C LYS A 182 3.90 3.70 21.06
N ALA A 183 3.06 4.74 21.10
CA ALA A 183 2.87 5.62 19.94
C ALA A 183 4.19 6.24 19.48
N MET A 184 4.98 6.80 20.41
CA MET A 184 6.32 7.35 20.13
C MET A 184 7.26 6.31 19.53
N HIS A 185 7.25 5.08 20.03
CA HIS A 185 8.07 3.99 19.48
C HIS A 185 7.76 3.74 18.00
N TRP A 186 6.48 3.56 17.66
CA TRP A 186 6.06 3.32 16.27
C TRP A 186 6.30 4.52 15.36
N TYR A 187 6.03 5.74 15.82
CA TYR A 187 6.32 6.95 15.05
C TYR A 187 7.80 7.18 14.81
N ARG A 188 8.69 6.80 15.74
CA ARG A 188 10.13 6.81 15.49
C ARG A 188 10.55 5.80 14.43
N LYS A 189 9.91 4.62 14.39
CA LYS A 189 10.17 3.61 13.36
C LYS A 189 9.77 4.08 11.96
N THR A 190 8.69 4.86 11.83
CA THR A 190 8.32 5.46 10.54
C THR A 190 9.20 6.66 10.21
N ALA A 191 9.53 7.49 11.21
CA ALA A 191 10.42 8.63 11.06
C ALA A 191 11.84 8.25 10.61
N SER A 192 12.38 7.10 11.06
CA SER A 192 13.71 6.62 10.64
C SER A 192 13.78 6.29 9.15
N LYS A 193 12.64 5.98 8.52
CA LYS A 193 12.49 5.82 7.06
C LYS A 193 12.21 7.14 6.34
N ASN A 194 12.42 8.26 7.01
CA ASN A 194 12.11 9.60 6.53
C ASN A 194 10.63 9.80 6.13
N ASN A 195 9.70 9.04 6.71
CA ASN A 195 8.28 9.26 6.49
C ASN A 195 7.83 10.56 7.17
N THR A 196 7.25 11.47 6.39
CA THR A 196 6.86 12.82 6.84
C THR A 196 5.87 12.78 8.01
N TYR A 197 4.88 11.89 7.98
CA TYR A 197 3.91 11.75 9.08
C TYR A 197 4.57 11.29 10.38
N GLY A 198 5.48 10.32 10.32
CA GLY A 198 6.29 9.89 11.46
C GLY A 198 7.11 11.05 12.06
N LEU A 199 7.82 11.80 11.20
CA LEU A 199 8.60 12.97 11.63
C LEU A 199 7.73 14.01 12.33
N GLU A 200 6.55 14.31 11.78
CA GLU A 200 5.59 15.26 12.37
C GLU A 200 5.06 14.79 13.72
N LYS A 201 4.69 13.51 13.82
CA LYS A 201 4.14 12.94 15.05
C LYS A 201 5.17 12.90 16.17
N VAL A 202 6.42 12.53 15.87
CA VAL A 202 7.50 12.62 16.87
C VAL A 202 7.70 14.06 17.33
N GLY A 203 7.76 15.02 16.40
CA GLY A 203 7.86 16.44 16.74
C GLY A 203 6.71 16.95 17.60
N TYR A 204 5.49 16.51 17.31
CA TYR A 204 4.29 16.82 18.07
C TYR A 204 4.32 16.25 19.50
N LEU A 205 4.70 14.98 19.66
CA LEU A 205 4.78 14.35 20.98
C LEU A 205 5.80 15.06 21.89
N TYR A 206 6.94 15.49 21.34
CA TYR A 206 7.90 16.34 22.07
C TYR A 206 7.34 17.73 22.40
N ALA A 207 6.63 18.38 21.47
CA ALA A 207 6.03 19.70 21.72
C ALA A 207 4.98 19.67 22.83
N LYS A 208 4.27 18.55 22.97
CA LYS A 208 3.19 18.37 23.96
C LYS A 208 3.64 17.69 25.24
N GLY A 209 4.77 16.99 25.24
CA GLY A 209 5.20 16.18 26.39
C GLY A 209 4.38 14.90 26.55
N TYR A 210 3.92 14.31 25.45
CA TYR A 210 3.11 13.10 25.47
C TYR A 210 4.00 11.86 25.31
N GLY A 211 4.04 11.02 26.35
CA GLY A 211 4.89 9.83 26.40
C GLY A 211 6.39 10.13 26.51
N VAL A 212 6.79 11.40 26.46
CA VAL A 212 8.15 11.90 26.60
C VAL A 212 8.13 13.23 27.35
N ALA A 213 9.25 13.64 27.95
CA ALA A 213 9.36 14.98 28.53
C ALA A 213 9.14 16.04 27.45
N LYS A 214 8.40 17.10 27.80
CA LYS A 214 8.13 18.21 26.89
C LYS A 214 9.44 18.91 26.52
N ASP A 215 9.76 18.96 25.24
CA ASP A 215 10.99 19.55 24.73
C ASP A 215 10.77 20.20 23.35
N TYR A 216 10.73 21.53 23.34
CA TYR A 216 10.57 22.27 22.09
C TYR A 216 11.83 22.30 21.22
N LYS A 217 13.04 22.09 21.78
CA LYS A 217 14.28 22.01 20.99
C LYS A 217 14.29 20.70 20.20
N GLU A 218 13.92 19.59 20.82
CA GLU A 218 13.74 18.32 20.10
C GLU A 218 12.60 18.41 19.09
N SER A 219 11.45 18.95 19.50
CA SER A 219 10.33 19.19 18.58
C SER A 219 10.74 19.97 17.32
N TYR A 220 11.52 21.04 17.49
CA TYR A 220 12.05 21.85 16.39
C TYR A 220 12.91 21.01 15.43
N LYS A 221 13.80 20.15 15.94
CA LYS A 221 14.65 19.29 15.09
C LYS A 221 13.79 18.36 14.21
N TRP A 222 12.75 17.75 14.77
CA TRP A 222 11.85 16.86 14.04
C TRP A 222 10.98 17.59 13.02
N PHE A 223 10.38 18.72 13.40
CA PHE A 223 9.61 19.53 12.46
C PHE A 223 10.49 20.13 11.36
N LYS A 224 11.74 20.52 11.65
CA LYS A 224 12.69 20.96 10.63
C LYS A 224 12.97 19.86 9.60
N LYS A 225 13.23 18.62 10.05
CA LYS A 225 13.40 17.47 9.14
C LYS A 225 12.16 17.27 8.25
N SER A 226 10.96 17.35 8.81
CA SER A 226 9.71 17.20 8.06
C SER A 226 9.47 18.35 7.07
N ALA A 227 9.74 19.59 7.47
CA ALA A 227 9.60 20.78 6.63
C ALA A 227 10.56 20.76 5.43
N LEU A 228 11.79 20.24 5.59
CA LEU A 228 12.73 20.03 4.48
C LEU A 228 12.20 19.05 3.42
N LYS A 229 11.24 18.19 3.77
CA LYS A 229 10.52 17.30 2.84
C LYS A 229 9.23 17.91 2.29
N GLY A 230 9.00 19.21 2.50
CA GLY A 230 7.83 19.92 1.99
C GLY A 230 6.58 19.85 2.88
N SER A 231 6.69 19.40 4.14
CA SER A 231 5.54 19.40 5.04
C SER A 231 5.07 20.81 5.40
N LYS A 232 3.87 21.16 4.93
CA LYS A 232 3.17 22.39 5.31
C LYS A 232 2.78 22.39 6.79
N TYR A 233 2.42 21.22 7.35
CA TYR A 233 2.06 21.09 8.77
C TYR A 233 3.27 21.39 9.67
N ALA A 234 4.43 20.81 9.34
CA ALA A 234 5.65 21.08 10.08
C ALA A 234 6.09 22.55 9.94
N MET A 235 5.92 23.16 8.76
CA MET A 235 6.18 24.59 8.59
C MET A 235 5.27 25.46 9.47
N SER A 236 3.98 25.12 9.63
CA SER A 236 3.10 25.82 10.59
C SER A 236 3.65 25.74 12.03
N TRP A 237 4.13 24.57 12.45
CA TRP A 237 4.72 24.37 13.77
C TRP A 237 6.01 25.17 13.97
N LEU A 238 6.89 25.19 12.96
CA LEU A 238 8.11 26.00 13.01
C LEU A 238 7.78 27.50 13.09
N GLY A 239 6.79 27.95 12.31
CA GLY A 239 6.29 29.33 12.38
C GLY A 239 5.81 29.68 13.79
N TYR A 240 5.02 28.80 14.40
CA TYR A 240 4.54 28.95 15.77
C TYR A 240 5.67 28.97 16.80
N GLN A 241 6.68 28.11 16.65
CA GLN A 241 7.83 28.10 17.54
C GLN A 241 8.64 29.39 17.46
N PHE A 242 8.88 29.93 16.26
CA PHE A 242 9.55 31.23 16.10
C PHE A 242 8.71 32.40 16.59
N GLU A 243 7.38 32.36 16.41
CA GLU A 243 6.49 33.42 16.88
C GLU A 243 6.47 33.49 18.41
N MET A 244 6.42 32.34 19.07
CA MET A 244 6.33 32.26 20.53
C MET A 244 7.70 32.27 21.23
N GLY A 245 8.77 31.89 20.54
CA GLY A 245 10.10 31.66 21.12
C GLY A 245 10.22 30.28 21.81
N TYR A 246 9.55 29.27 21.29
CA TYR A 246 9.53 27.93 21.88
C TYR A 246 10.63 27.04 21.30
N GLY A 247 11.67 26.77 22.09
CA GLY A 247 12.81 25.95 21.69
C GLY A 247 13.76 26.63 20.70
N VAL A 248 13.43 27.85 20.28
CA VAL A 248 14.22 28.73 19.41
C VAL A 248 14.06 30.15 19.92
N GLU A 249 15.02 31.02 19.59
CA GLU A 249 14.88 32.45 19.82
C GLU A 249 13.68 33.00 19.04
N ARG A 250 12.89 33.87 19.70
CA ARG A 250 11.72 34.49 19.08
C ARG A 250 12.14 35.33 17.88
N ASN A 251 11.50 35.11 16.74
CA ASN A 251 11.81 35.82 15.50
C ASN A 251 10.58 35.90 14.58
N TYR A 252 9.95 37.07 14.52
CA TYR A 252 8.70 37.24 13.78
C TYR A 252 8.86 37.17 12.26
N GLU A 253 10.00 37.57 11.70
CA GLU A 253 10.25 37.46 10.26
C GLU A 253 10.48 36.00 9.81
N LYS A 254 11.18 35.21 10.63
CA LYS A 254 11.27 33.75 10.42
C LYS A 254 9.90 33.10 10.58
N ALA A 255 9.13 33.48 11.60
CA ALA A 255 7.77 32.99 11.79
C ALA A 255 6.89 33.27 10.56
N LYS A 256 6.91 34.52 10.06
CA LYS A 256 6.24 34.93 8.82
C LYS A 256 6.65 34.06 7.64
N THR A 257 7.95 33.89 7.41
CA THR A 257 8.48 33.06 6.31
C THR A 257 7.94 31.62 6.38
N PHE A 258 7.92 31.01 7.56
CA PHE A 258 7.41 29.65 7.72
C PHE A 258 5.88 29.56 7.54
N TYR A 259 5.14 30.55 8.02
CA TYR A 259 3.69 30.60 7.84
C TYR A 259 3.30 30.82 6.37
N GLU A 260 4.00 31.68 5.64
CA GLU A 260 3.80 31.90 4.21
C GLU A 260 4.08 30.62 3.40
N LYS A 261 5.21 29.95 3.67
CA LYS A 261 5.54 28.67 3.03
C LYS A 261 4.55 27.56 3.35
N SER A 262 4.03 27.54 4.58
CA SER A 262 3.01 26.58 4.98
C SER A 262 1.70 26.80 4.19
N GLY A 263 1.24 28.05 4.13
CA GLY A 263 -0.01 28.41 3.43
C GLY A 263 -1.27 27.77 4.00
N SER A 264 -1.20 27.14 5.18
CA SER A 264 -2.37 26.57 5.88
C SER A 264 -3.27 27.67 6.42
N ASP A 265 -4.56 27.40 6.60
CA ASP A 265 -5.48 28.41 7.13
C ASP A 265 -5.09 28.86 8.54
N TYR A 266 -4.58 27.95 9.36
CA TYR A 266 -3.94 28.29 10.63
C TYR A 266 -2.81 29.33 10.43
N SER A 267 -1.89 29.07 9.51
CA SER A 267 -0.76 29.97 9.23
C SER A 267 -1.21 31.34 8.73
N LYS A 268 -2.22 31.39 7.85
CA LYS A 268 -2.82 32.64 7.36
C LYS A 268 -3.43 33.44 8.51
N SER A 269 -4.21 32.80 9.38
CA SER A 269 -4.79 33.46 10.56
C SER A 269 -3.72 33.98 11.52
N ARG A 270 -2.61 33.24 11.71
CA ARG A 270 -1.47 33.72 12.51
C ARG A 270 -0.79 34.93 11.89
N LEU A 271 -0.57 34.94 10.57
CA LEU A 271 -0.01 36.09 9.85
C LEU A 271 -0.88 37.34 10.02
N GLU A 272 -2.20 37.22 9.86
CA GLU A 272 -3.14 38.34 10.07
C GLU A 272 -3.07 38.87 11.50
N LEU A 273 -3.04 37.99 12.49
CA LEU A 273 -2.91 38.39 13.89
C LEU A 273 -1.59 39.12 14.15
N MET A 274 -0.48 38.64 13.60
CA MET A 274 0.82 39.27 13.74
C MET A 274 0.85 40.66 13.09
N ARG A 275 0.21 40.84 11.92
CA ARG A 275 0.04 42.17 11.28
C ARG A 275 -0.81 43.12 12.12
N LYS A 276 -1.95 42.65 12.64
CA LYS A 276 -2.82 43.44 13.54
C LYS A 276 -2.08 43.92 14.78
N LYS A 277 -1.16 43.09 15.31
CA LYS A 277 -0.31 43.41 16.45
C LYS A 277 0.96 44.20 16.09
N ARG A 278 1.16 44.58 14.82
CA ARG A 278 2.35 45.29 14.30
C ARG A 278 3.67 44.56 14.60
N LEU A 279 3.65 43.22 14.64
CA LEU A 279 4.83 42.39 14.90
C LEU A 279 5.66 42.12 13.62
N ILE A 280 5.02 42.28 12.46
CA ILE A 280 5.60 42.13 11.11
C ILE A 280 4.98 43.19 10.20
N LYS A 281 5.69 43.50 9.11
CA LYS A 281 5.16 44.31 7.99
C LYS A 281 4.25 43.47 7.09
#